data_AF-B3CHU6-F1
#
_entry.id   AF-B3CHU6-F1
#
_cell.length_a   1.000
_cell.length_b   1.000
_cell.length_c   1.000
_cell.angle_alpha   90.00
_cell.angle_beta   90.00
_cell.angle_gamma   90.00
#
_symmetry.space_group_name_H-M   'P 1'
#
loop_
_entity.id
_entity.type
_entity.pdbx_description
1 polymer ?
#
loop_
_entity_poly.entity_id
_entity_poly.type
_entity_poly.pdbx_seq_one_letter_code
_entity_poly.pdbx_strand_id
1 'polypeptide(L)'
;MKNKLFVTLGILGMSMLTYASPKHSQETSYPSYKGLIMAGYQGWFRGPQDGTNQGYGHYGAGKLFDEKHCTIDAWPDVSEYEKTYETSFRHADGRKARVFSSADKSTVDLHFKWMKEYGVDGVFVQRFFSYTRGDQQNSVPNRILANALEAASKYDRAIAVMYDLSGLKKSGEDCSLIMEDWKRLVDNQKVTNQAGKKTYLHHNGKPVVAIWGVGFPDRPYNIRNIGLDRLINFLQNDPVYGGCTVMLGVPTFWRTLEADCINDPYLHTVIKKADIVLPWTVQRFSPLLHNDMDRFRDLVIEDIRWCKENGVDYVPAVTPGFSWHNLSKLEFPDDVKPVGSIPRQGGRFYWQQLSTAMLAGAEMIYVAMFDEVDEGTAIFKCTGDHPVSDVAKFIDMDGQPSDHYLWLTGEAARMLRKEIPLTFKMPVRK
;
A
#
# COMPACT_ATOMS: atom_id res chain seq x y z
N MET A 1 -43.11 74.16 -17.44
CA MET A 1 -41.83 74.05 -16.70
C MET A 1 -41.64 72.60 -16.26
N LYS A 2 -40.64 71.94 -16.88
CA LYS A 2 -39.90 70.71 -16.52
C LYS A 2 -40.59 69.60 -15.68
N ASN A 3 -41.08 68.56 -16.37
CA ASN A 3 -41.23 67.22 -15.80
C ASN A 3 -39.86 66.55 -15.69
N LYS A 4 -39.45 66.15 -14.47
CA LYS A 4 -38.24 65.35 -14.24
C LYS A 4 -38.61 63.87 -14.25
N LEU A 5 -38.11 63.16 -15.25
CA LEU A 5 -38.13 61.69 -15.33
C LEU A 5 -36.96 61.17 -14.48
N PHE A 6 -37.24 60.47 -13.39
CA PHE A 6 -36.22 59.72 -12.64
C PHE A 6 -36.09 58.33 -13.26
N VAL A 7 -34.96 58.06 -13.90
CA VAL A 7 -34.57 56.73 -14.36
C VAL A 7 -33.76 56.09 -13.24
N THR A 8 -34.34 55.11 -12.56
CA THR A 8 -33.66 54.30 -11.56
C THR A 8 -32.86 53.22 -12.29
N LEU A 9 -31.53 53.38 -12.35
CA LEU A 9 -30.62 52.38 -12.90
C LEU A 9 -30.47 51.26 -11.85
N GLY A 10 -31.15 50.14 -12.04
CA GLY A 10 -30.97 48.94 -11.22
C GLY A 10 -29.66 48.25 -11.58
N ILE A 11 -28.64 48.39 -10.73
CA ILE A 11 -27.43 47.57 -10.82
C ILE A 11 -27.79 46.18 -10.28
N LEU A 12 -28.02 45.22 -11.18
CA LEU A 12 -28.05 43.81 -10.81
C LEU A 12 -26.62 43.39 -10.43
N GLY A 13 -26.35 43.32 -9.13
CA GLY A 13 -25.14 42.67 -8.63
C GLY A 13 -25.23 41.17 -8.92
N MET A 14 -24.57 40.71 -9.98
CA MET A 14 -24.25 39.30 -10.16
C MET A 14 -23.27 38.92 -9.04
N SER A 15 -23.79 38.37 -7.95
CA SER A 15 -22.99 37.62 -6.98
C SER A 15 -22.39 36.42 -7.70
N MET A 16 -21.15 36.55 -8.15
CA MET A 16 -20.35 35.40 -8.54
C MET A 16 -20.16 34.55 -7.30
N LEU A 17 -21.02 33.53 -7.14
CA LEU A 17 -20.76 32.40 -6.26
C LEU A 17 -19.47 31.76 -6.76
N THR A 18 -18.34 32.13 -6.16
CA THR A 18 -17.08 31.43 -6.35
C THR A 18 -17.24 30.05 -5.74
N TYR A 19 -17.75 29.09 -6.54
CA TYR A 19 -17.63 27.69 -6.20
C TYR A 19 -16.13 27.39 -6.11
N ALA A 20 -15.64 27.11 -4.91
CA ALA A 20 -14.27 26.67 -4.74
C ALA A 20 -14.08 25.43 -5.62
N SER A 21 -13.15 25.52 -6.57
CA SER A 21 -12.85 24.39 -7.44
C SER A 21 -12.00 23.38 -6.66
N PRO A 22 -12.21 22.05 -6.88
CA PRO A 22 -11.39 21.03 -6.24
C PRO A 22 -9.90 21.28 -6.48
N LYS A 23 -9.06 21.08 -5.46
CA LYS A 23 -7.60 21.27 -5.57
C LYS A 23 -6.89 20.16 -6.36
N HIS A 24 -7.62 19.10 -6.71
CA HIS A 24 -7.12 17.94 -7.41
C HIS A 24 -6.97 18.19 -8.91
N SER A 25 -5.93 17.61 -9.52
CA SER A 25 -5.83 17.61 -10.97
C SER A 25 -7.03 16.85 -11.56
N GLN A 26 -7.55 17.30 -12.70
CA GLN A 26 -8.59 16.59 -13.45
C GLN A 26 -7.99 15.57 -14.42
N GLU A 27 -6.69 15.65 -14.66
CA GLU A 27 -5.98 14.81 -15.62
C GLU A 27 -4.92 13.97 -14.90
N THR A 28 -4.81 12.72 -15.33
CA THR A 28 -3.76 11.81 -14.88
C THR A 28 -3.47 10.78 -15.96
N SER A 29 -2.24 10.27 -15.96
CA SER A 29 -1.84 9.15 -16.81
C SER A 29 -2.48 7.82 -16.36
N TYR A 30 -3.09 7.80 -15.17
CA TYR A 30 -3.74 6.64 -14.57
C TYR A 30 -5.19 6.95 -14.17
N PRO A 31 -6.11 7.12 -15.15
CA PRO A 31 -7.49 7.58 -14.92
C PRO A 31 -8.40 6.54 -14.25
N SER A 32 -7.98 5.28 -14.22
CA SER A 32 -8.68 4.17 -13.56
C SER A 32 -7.70 3.23 -12.90
N TYR A 33 -8.11 2.61 -11.78
CA TYR A 33 -7.38 1.50 -11.19
C TYR A 33 -7.62 0.19 -11.96
N LYS A 34 -8.73 0.09 -12.72
CA LYS A 34 -9.00 -1.09 -13.56
C LYS A 34 -7.89 -1.29 -14.58
N GLY A 35 -7.42 -2.52 -14.69
CA GLY A 35 -6.29 -2.91 -15.53
C GLY A 35 -4.92 -2.75 -14.86
N LEU A 36 -4.84 -2.31 -13.60
CA LEU A 36 -3.56 -2.12 -12.91
C LEU A 36 -3.34 -3.12 -11.77
N ILE A 37 -2.08 -3.51 -11.61
CA ILE A 37 -1.57 -4.19 -10.42
C ILE A 37 -0.75 -3.20 -9.61
N MET A 38 -1.27 -2.80 -8.45
CA MET A 38 -0.62 -1.84 -7.55
C MET A 38 -0.09 -2.56 -6.31
N ALA A 39 1.08 -2.19 -5.82
CA ALA A 39 1.63 -2.75 -4.57
C ALA A 39 1.51 -1.78 -3.39
N GLY A 40 1.46 -2.29 -2.16
CA GLY A 40 1.69 -1.46 -0.99
C GLY A 40 3.16 -1.06 -0.86
N TYR A 41 3.43 0.17 -0.43
CA TYR A 41 4.79 0.68 -0.24
C TYR A 41 4.91 1.41 1.10
N GLN A 42 5.77 0.92 1.99
CA GLN A 42 5.90 1.48 3.35
C GLN A 42 7.00 2.54 3.45
N GLY A 43 8.15 2.28 2.83
CA GLY A 43 9.32 3.16 2.92
C GLY A 43 9.81 3.36 4.34
N TRP A 44 9.64 2.40 5.24
CA TRP A 44 9.90 2.59 6.68
C TRP A 44 11.28 2.10 7.17
N PHE A 45 12.06 1.44 6.32
CA PHE A 45 13.39 0.93 6.68
C PHE A 45 14.41 2.05 6.81
N ARG A 46 15.23 2.04 7.86
CA ARG A 46 16.24 3.08 8.15
C ARG A 46 17.62 2.49 8.32
N GLY A 47 18.61 3.22 7.83
CA GLY A 47 20.01 2.92 8.03
C GLY A 47 20.61 3.83 9.10
N PRO A 48 21.65 3.39 9.83
CA PRO A 48 22.39 4.27 10.71
C PRO A 48 22.97 5.43 9.89
N GLN A 49 22.88 6.66 10.39
CA GLN A 49 23.48 7.84 9.73
C GLN A 49 22.84 8.20 8.37
N ASP A 50 21.62 7.73 8.08
CA ASP A 50 20.80 8.17 6.93
C ASP A 50 20.20 9.59 7.07
N GLY A 51 20.70 10.35 8.04
CA GLY A 51 20.21 11.69 8.38
C GLY A 51 18.91 11.73 9.16
N THR A 52 18.32 10.59 9.54
CA THR A 52 17.08 10.55 10.35
C THR A 52 17.34 10.39 11.85
N ASN A 53 18.54 9.94 12.24
CA ASN A 53 18.88 9.58 13.62
C ASN A 53 17.95 8.51 14.24
N GLN A 54 17.33 7.67 13.41
CA GLN A 54 16.45 6.59 13.84
C GLN A 54 17.18 5.25 14.04
N GLY A 55 18.47 5.16 13.71
CA GLY A 55 19.24 3.92 13.76
C GLY A 55 18.71 2.90 12.75
N TYR A 56 18.74 1.62 13.11
CA TYR A 56 18.13 0.56 12.31
C TYR A 56 16.63 0.46 12.56
N GLY A 57 15.85 1.30 11.88
CA GLY A 57 14.39 1.26 11.91
C GLY A 57 13.84 0.13 11.05
N HIS A 58 12.89 -0.64 11.58
CA HIS A 58 12.19 -1.77 10.95
C HIS A 58 13.06 -2.97 10.53
N TYR A 59 14.39 -2.84 10.52
CA TYR A 59 15.30 -3.98 10.41
C TYR A 59 15.47 -4.76 11.73
N GLY A 60 15.34 -4.06 12.85
CA GLY A 60 15.42 -4.67 14.17
C GLY A 60 14.83 -3.84 15.30
N ALA A 61 14.73 -4.46 16.47
CA ALA A 61 14.16 -3.86 17.67
C ALA A 61 15.13 -2.88 18.35
N GLY A 62 14.57 -1.85 18.98
CA GLY A 62 15.36 -0.92 19.81
C GLY A 62 16.38 -0.07 19.03
N LYS A 63 16.19 0.11 17.71
CA LYS A 63 17.14 0.77 16.78
C LYS A 63 18.45 0.00 16.55
N LEU A 64 18.52 -1.25 17.01
CA LEU A 64 19.65 -2.16 16.83
C LEU A 64 19.36 -3.13 15.68
N PHE A 65 20.42 -3.65 15.09
CA PHE A 65 20.32 -4.71 14.08
C PHE A 65 21.48 -5.68 14.20
N ASP A 66 21.20 -6.73 14.96
CA ASP A 66 22.07 -7.86 15.24
C ASP A 66 21.19 -9.12 15.44
N GLU A 67 21.83 -10.25 15.69
CA GLU A 67 21.17 -11.55 15.79
C GLU A 67 20.02 -11.61 16.82
N LYS A 68 20.07 -10.78 17.88
CA LYS A 68 19.06 -10.75 18.95
C LYS A 68 17.93 -9.76 18.68
N HIS A 69 18.18 -8.79 17.81
CA HIS A 69 17.24 -7.71 17.51
C HIS A 69 16.65 -7.81 16.10
N CYS A 70 17.12 -8.72 15.25
CA CYS A 70 16.62 -8.92 13.89
C CYS A 70 15.10 -9.12 13.85
N THR A 71 14.43 -8.39 12.97
CA THR A 71 13.00 -8.58 12.67
C THR A 71 12.76 -9.08 11.25
N ILE A 72 13.75 -9.05 10.37
CA ILE A 72 13.56 -9.37 8.94
C ILE A 72 13.79 -10.84 8.62
N ASP A 73 12.98 -11.38 7.71
CA ASP A 73 13.15 -12.74 7.21
C ASP A 73 13.62 -12.76 5.75
N ALA A 74 13.36 -11.70 4.96
CA ALA A 74 13.94 -11.55 3.63
C ALA A 74 15.12 -10.57 3.66
N TRP A 75 16.23 -10.93 3.02
CA TRP A 75 17.38 -10.01 2.92
C TRP A 75 17.31 -9.21 1.62
N PRO A 76 17.33 -7.86 1.67
CA PRO A 76 17.28 -7.05 0.46
C PRO A 76 18.55 -7.19 -0.36
N ASP A 77 18.41 -7.28 -1.69
CA ASP A 77 19.54 -7.21 -2.61
C ASP A 77 19.95 -5.75 -2.77
N VAL A 78 21.10 -5.39 -2.17
CA VAL A 78 21.58 -4.01 -2.16
C VAL A 78 22.60 -3.67 -3.24
N SER A 79 22.80 -4.55 -4.22
CA SER A 79 23.87 -4.43 -5.24
C SER A 79 23.73 -3.19 -6.14
N GLU A 80 22.51 -2.70 -6.36
CA GLU A 80 22.22 -1.54 -7.22
C GLU A 80 22.05 -0.23 -6.44
N TYR A 81 22.07 -0.26 -5.11
CA TYR A 81 21.84 0.93 -4.30
C TYR A 81 23.07 1.82 -4.26
N GLU A 82 22.88 3.11 -4.53
CA GLU A 82 23.94 4.12 -4.42
C GLU A 82 24.50 4.22 -3.00
N LYS A 83 23.62 4.09 -2.00
CA LYS A 83 23.97 4.15 -0.58
C LYS A 83 23.48 2.91 0.14
N THR A 84 24.37 2.36 0.96
CA THR A 84 24.11 1.16 1.75
C THR A 84 24.79 1.28 3.11
N TYR A 85 24.27 0.56 4.09
CA TYR A 85 24.64 0.65 5.48
C TYR A 85 25.12 -0.70 5.99
N GLU A 86 26.29 -0.71 6.61
CA GLU A 86 26.96 -1.91 7.11
C GLU A 86 26.33 -2.42 8.40
N THR A 87 25.92 -3.68 8.43
CA THR A 87 25.30 -4.31 9.60
C THR A 87 26.33 -5.10 10.42
N SER A 88 25.92 -5.61 11.58
CA SER A 88 26.73 -6.52 12.38
C SER A 88 26.82 -7.94 11.78
N PHE A 89 25.95 -8.27 10.82
CA PHE A 89 25.87 -9.59 10.20
C PHE A 89 26.98 -9.82 9.17
N ARG A 90 27.27 -11.10 8.91
CA ARG A 90 28.26 -11.53 7.90
C ARG A 90 27.72 -12.63 7.00
N HIS A 91 28.12 -12.58 5.74
CA HIS A 91 27.91 -13.66 4.78
C HIS A 91 28.80 -14.87 5.13
N ALA A 92 28.49 -16.02 4.56
CA ALA A 92 29.26 -17.25 4.76
C ALA A 92 30.75 -17.09 4.39
N ASP A 93 31.07 -16.22 3.43
CA ASP A 93 32.44 -15.90 3.00
C ASP A 93 33.14 -14.82 3.85
N GLY A 94 32.50 -14.33 4.91
CA GLY A 94 33.04 -13.33 5.84
C GLY A 94 32.81 -11.88 5.41
N ARG A 95 32.26 -11.60 4.22
CA ARG A 95 31.85 -10.24 3.83
C ARG A 95 30.85 -9.69 4.84
N LYS A 96 30.96 -8.39 5.12
CA LYS A 96 29.98 -7.70 5.96
C LYS A 96 28.69 -7.49 5.20
N ALA A 97 27.58 -7.84 5.82
CA ALA A 97 26.27 -7.67 5.23
C ALA A 97 25.85 -6.20 5.26
N ARG A 98 25.01 -5.81 4.30
CA ARG A 98 24.58 -4.43 4.13
C ARG A 98 23.10 -4.35 3.84
N VAL A 99 22.49 -3.24 4.23
CA VAL A 99 21.08 -2.90 3.98
C VAL A 99 20.94 -1.49 3.43
N PHE A 100 19.78 -1.14 2.88
CA PHE A 100 19.48 0.20 2.37
C PHE A 100 18.72 1.05 3.41
N SER A 101 18.60 2.36 3.18
CA SER A 101 17.62 3.21 3.89
C SER A 101 16.56 3.72 2.93
N SER A 102 15.29 3.59 3.30
CA SER A 102 14.18 4.22 2.57
C SER A 102 14.19 5.75 2.69
N ALA A 103 14.96 6.29 3.63
CA ALA A 103 15.07 7.73 3.85
C ALA A 103 15.98 8.42 2.81
N ASP A 104 16.77 7.65 2.06
CA ASP A 104 17.57 8.12 0.94
C ASP A 104 16.72 8.32 -0.31
N LYS A 105 16.90 9.47 -0.98
CA LYS A 105 16.21 9.75 -2.26
C LYS A 105 16.58 8.75 -3.34
N SER A 106 17.85 8.33 -3.40
CA SER A 106 18.33 7.37 -4.40
C SER A 106 17.72 5.98 -4.26
N THR A 107 17.38 5.56 -3.03
CA THR A 107 16.59 4.34 -2.78
C THR A 107 15.22 4.43 -3.43
N VAL A 108 14.46 5.49 -3.13
CA VAL A 108 13.10 5.65 -3.65
C VAL A 108 13.14 5.78 -5.18
N ASP A 109 14.09 6.53 -5.73
CA ASP A 109 14.29 6.64 -7.18
C ASP A 109 14.55 5.27 -7.83
N LEU A 110 15.42 4.44 -7.23
CA LEU A 110 15.72 3.09 -7.71
C LEU A 110 14.49 2.16 -7.66
N HIS A 111 13.70 2.21 -6.59
CA HIS A 111 12.48 1.41 -6.47
C HIS A 111 11.50 1.70 -7.61
N PHE A 112 11.27 2.97 -7.94
CA PHE A 112 10.39 3.35 -9.05
C PHE A 112 11.01 3.07 -10.43
N LYS A 113 12.35 3.14 -10.55
CA LYS A 113 13.06 2.68 -11.74
C LYS A 113 12.79 1.19 -11.99
N TRP A 114 12.90 0.35 -10.97
CA TRP A 114 12.56 -1.06 -11.07
C TRP A 114 11.10 -1.27 -11.44
N MET A 115 10.15 -0.54 -10.81
CA MET A 115 8.74 -0.64 -11.21
C MET A 115 8.56 -0.38 -12.71
N LYS A 116 9.25 0.60 -13.27
CA LYS A 116 9.21 0.88 -14.71
C LYS A 116 9.86 -0.23 -15.54
N GLU A 117 11.04 -0.70 -15.14
CA GLU A 117 11.81 -1.73 -15.84
C GLU A 117 11.06 -3.06 -15.91
N TYR A 118 10.43 -3.47 -14.82
CA TYR A 118 9.70 -4.74 -14.72
C TYR A 118 8.22 -4.61 -15.04
N GLY A 119 7.70 -3.40 -15.33
CA GLY A 119 6.30 -3.21 -15.68
C GLY A 119 5.31 -3.34 -14.51
N VAL A 120 5.75 -3.06 -13.28
CA VAL A 120 4.86 -2.85 -12.13
C VAL A 120 4.15 -1.51 -12.32
N ASP A 121 2.83 -1.47 -12.15
CA ASP A 121 2.05 -0.28 -12.55
C ASP A 121 2.23 0.89 -11.58
N GLY A 122 2.35 0.60 -10.28
CA GLY A 122 2.57 1.62 -9.28
C GLY A 122 2.34 1.15 -7.85
N VAL A 123 2.20 2.10 -6.93
CA VAL A 123 2.10 1.82 -5.49
C VAL A 123 1.08 2.66 -4.74
N PHE A 124 0.54 2.08 -3.67
CA PHE A 124 -0.08 2.80 -2.56
C PHE A 124 0.97 3.09 -1.49
N VAL A 125 1.39 4.35 -1.35
CA VAL A 125 2.32 4.77 -0.30
C VAL A 125 1.57 4.82 1.03
N GLN A 126 1.95 3.94 1.95
CA GLN A 126 1.32 3.80 3.25
C GLN A 126 1.73 4.93 4.19
N ARG A 127 0.76 5.37 4.99
CA ARG A 127 0.89 6.47 5.91
C ARG A 127 0.17 6.11 7.21
N PHE A 128 0.93 5.62 8.17
CA PHE A 128 0.42 5.19 9.47
C PHE A 128 -0.23 6.34 10.24
N PHE A 129 -1.21 6.01 11.09
CA PHE A 129 -1.96 7.00 11.86
C PHE A 129 -1.05 7.89 12.70
N SER A 130 0.06 7.34 13.21
CA SER A 130 1.07 8.09 13.97
C SER A 130 1.67 9.26 13.18
N TYR A 131 1.69 9.19 11.85
CA TYR A 131 2.23 10.23 10.97
C TYR A 131 1.27 11.39 10.76
N THR A 132 0.05 11.33 11.30
CA THR A 132 -0.94 12.43 11.23
C THR A 132 -0.86 13.38 12.44
N ARG A 133 -0.11 12.98 13.48
CA ARG A 133 0.02 13.72 14.74
C ARG A 133 1.01 14.88 14.63
N GLY A 134 0.66 16.03 15.18
CA GLY A 134 1.58 17.16 15.31
C GLY A 134 2.05 17.76 13.98
N ASP A 135 3.12 18.56 14.03
CA ASP A 135 3.74 19.11 12.83
C ASP A 135 4.57 18.03 12.11
N GLN A 136 4.20 17.78 10.86
CA GLN A 136 4.77 16.74 10.02
C GLN A 136 5.51 17.32 8.82
N GLN A 137 5.60 18.65 8.70
CA GLN A 137 6.14 19.31 7.51
C GLN A 137 7.53 18.79 7.11
N ASN A 138 8.40 18.57 8.10
CA ASN A 138 9.77 18.08 7.90
C ASN A 138 9.96 16.62 8.32
N SER A 139 8.88 15.84 8.46
CA SER A 139 8.98 14.46 8.90
C SER A 139 9.54 13.53 7.82
N VAL A 140 10.18 12.45 8.25
CA VAL A 140 10.75 11.45 7.34
C VAL A 140 9.68 10.84 6.42
N PRO A 141 8.47 10.47 6.90
CA PRO A 141 7.38 10.01 6.02
C PRO A 141 6.99 11.03 4.94
N ASN A 142 6.92 12.33 5.26
CA ASN A 142 6.62 13.36 4.26
C ASN A 142 7.73 13.50 3.22
N ARG A 143 9.00 13.39 3.65
CA ARG A 143 10.16 13.37 2.74
C ARG A 143 10.10 12.17 1.79
N ILE A 144 9.75 10.98 2.30
CA ILE A 144 9.60 9.78 1.48
C ILE A 144 8.46 9.93 0.48
N LEU A 145 7.30 10.43 0.91
CA LEU A 145 6.18 10.69 0.00
C LEU A 145 6.57 11.69 -1.10
N ALA A 146 7.29 12.77 -0.76
CA ALA A 146 7.80 13.72 -1.76
C ALA A 146 8.74 13.05 -2.77
N ASN A 147 9.69 12.24 -2.30
CA ASN A 147 10.60 11.49 -3.17
C ASN A 147 9.83 10.50 -4.07
N ALA A 148 8.81 9.83 -3.52
CA ALA A 148 7.99 8.88 -4.25
C ALA A 148 7.14 9.57 -5.33
N LEU A 149 6.58 10.74 -5.05
CA LEU A 149 5.85 11.54 -6.05
C LEU A 149 6.77 12.01 -7.19
N GLU A 150 7.99 12.47 -6.86
CA GLU A 150 8.98 12.86 -7.87
C GLU A 150 9.38 11.66 -8.74
N ALA A 151 9.68 10.51 -8.11
CA ALA A 151 10.07 9.29 -8.82
C ALA A 151 8.92 8.71 -9.65
N ALA A 152 7.68 8.74 -9.14
CA ALA A 152 6.47 8.37 -9.88
C ALA A 152 6.30 9.22 -11.15
N SER A 153 6.51 10.52 -11.04
CA SER A 153 6.48 11.46 -12.18
C SER A 153 7.59 11.16 -13.19
N LYS A 154 8.83 10.94 -12.71
CA LYS A 154 10.02 10.64 -13.53
C LYS A 154 9.89 9.31 -14.30
N TYR A 155 9.45 8.25 -13.63
CA TYR A 155 9.36 6.90 -14.17
C TYR A 155 7.97 6.55 -14.70
N ASP A 156 7.05 7.52 -14.69
CA ASP A 156 5.68 7.39 -15.14
C ASP A 156 4.99 6.19 -14.50
N ARG A 157 4.96 6.11 -13.17
CA ARG A 157 4.32 5.03 -12.40
C ARG A 157 3.18 5.60 -11.57
N ALA A 158 2.10 4.83 -11.41
CA ALA A 158 0.96 5.23 -10.62
C ALA A 158 1.34 5.37 -9.13
N ILE A 159 0.70 6.32 -8.46
CA ILE A 159 0.90 6.54 -7.02
C ILE A 159 -0.41 6.96 -6.34
N ALA A 160 -0.70 6.42 -5.17
CA ALA A 160 -1.80 6.85 -4.32
C ALA A 160 -1.38 6.85 -2.85
N VAL A 161 -2.12 7.58 -2.01
CA VAL A 161 -1.91 7.59 -0.56
C VAL A 161 -2.85 6.58 0.10
N MET A 162 -2.30 5.77 0.99
CA MET A 162 -3.05 4.87 1.87
C MET A 162 -2.82 5.24 3.33
N TYR A 163 -3.86 5.68 4.02
CA TYR A 163 -3.82 5.86 5.46
C TYR A 163 -4.02 4.52 6.17
N ASP A 164 -3.08 4.14 7.02
CA ASP A 164 -3.17 2.93 7.85
C ASP A 164 -3.58 3.34 9.27
N LEU A 165 -4.71 2.82 9.74
CA LEU A 165 -5.25 3.15 11.07
C LEU A 165 -4.47 2.52 12.23
N SER A 166 -3.45 1.70 11.96
CA SER A 166 -2.55 1.15 12.98
C SER A 166 -1.92 2.27 13.81
N GLY A 167 -1.95 2.09 15.13
CA GLY A 167 -1.48 3.08 16.09
C GLY A 167 -2.52 4.15 16.48
N LEU A 168 -3.73 4.16 15.91
CA LEU A 168 -4.86 4.94 16.43
C LEU A 168 -5.27 4.42 17.82
N LYS A 169 -5.38 5.32 18.79
CA LYS A 169 -5.73 4.96 20.18
C LYS A 169 -7.23 4.69 20.33
N LYS A 170 -7.58 3.94 21.38
CA LYS A 170 -8.97 3.68 21.80
C LYS A 170 -9.77 4.96 22.10
N SER A 171 -9.11 6.00 22.61
CA SER A 171 -9.71 7.25 23.05
C SER A 171 -8.74 8.42 22.92
N GLY A 172 -9.28 9.63 22.76
CA GLY A 172 -8.50 10.89 22.72
C GLY A 172 -7.95 11.26 21.34
N GLU A 173 -8.14 10.39 20.34
CA GLU A 173 -7.76 10.62 18.94
C GLU A 173 -8.88 10.04 18.05
N ASP A 174 -9.10 10.64 16.88
CA ASP A 174 -10.06 10.19 15.88
C ASP A 174 -9.59 10.52 14.45
N CYS A 175 -10.38 10.16 13.44
CA CYS A 175 -10.05 10.37 12.03
C CYS A 175 -9.99 11.85 11.60
N SER A 176 -10.28 12.83 12.47
CA SER A 176 -10.06 14.25 12.15
C SER A 176 -8.59 14.56 11.89
N LEU A 177 -7.66 13.84 12.54
CA LEU A 177 -6.23 14.00 12.28
C LEU A 177 -5.86 13.62 10.85
N ILE A 178 -6.52 12.60 10.27
CA ILE A 178 -6.36 12.25 8.85
C ILE A 178 -6.90 13.36 7.95
N MET A 179 -8.04 13.98 8.30
CA MET A 179 -8.60 15.09 7.53
C MET A 179 -7.64 16.29 7.48
N GLU A 180 -7.10 16.69 8.64
CA GLU A 180 -6.13 17.78 8.72
C GLU A 180 -4.83 17.45 7.99
N ASP A 181 -4.43 16.19 8.04
CA ASP A 181 -3.27 15.72 7.33
C ASP A 181 -3.45 15.74 5.81
N TRP A 182 -4.57 15.26 5.30
CA TRP A 182 -4.91 15.29 3.89
C TRP A 182 -4.90 16.72 3.35
N LYS A 183 -5.46 17.68 4.09
CA LYS A 183 -5.40 19.11 3.74
C LYS A 183 -3.95 19.58 3.56
N ARG A 184 -3.06 19.25 4.50
CA ARG A 184 -1.63 19.60 4.40
C ARG A 184 -0.96 18.95 3.21
N LEU A 185 -1.24 17.68 2.92
CA LEU A 185 -0.69 16.99 1.76
C LEU A 185 -1.13 17.65 0.44
N VAL A 186 -2.43 17.93 0.31
CA VAL A 186 -3.00 18.60 -0.86
C VAL A 186 -2.44 20.02 -1.02
N ASP A 187 -2.27 20.75 0.08
CA ASP A 187 -1.81 22.14 0.03
C ASP A 187 -0.32 22.30 -0.15
N ASN A 188 0.48 21.56 0.59
CA ASN A 188 1.91 21.79 0.69
C ASN A 188 2.69 20.92 -0.31
N GLN A 189 2.31 19.65 -0.44
CA GLN A 189 2.99 18.70 -1.33
C GLN A 189 2.29 18.53 -2.69
N LYS A 190 1.09 19.12 -2.85
CA LYS A 190 0.26 18.99 -4.05
C LYS A 190 0.10 17.52 -4.45
N VAL A 191 -0.17 16.65 -3.48
CA VAL A 191 -0.08 15.18 -3.67
C VAL A 191 -0.97 14.63 -4.77
N THR A 192 -2.05 15.32 -5.17
CA THR A 192 -2.99 14.97 -6.25
C THR A 192 -2.91 15.93 -7.44
N ASN A 193 -1.92 16.82 -7.44
CA ASN A 193 -1.71 17.83 -8.47
C ASN A 193 -0.21 18.12 -8.61
N GLN A 194 0.61 17.07 -8.67
CA GLN A 194 2.07 17.19 -8.57
C GLN A 194 2.66 17.93 -9.78
N ALA A 195 3.84 18.53 -9.62
CA ALA A 195 4.58 19.05 -10.77
C ALA A 195 5.06 17.91 -11.70
N GLY A 196 5.27 18.22 -12.98
CA GLY A 196 5.68 17.23 -13.98
C GLY A 196 4.52 16.35 -14.45
N LYS A 197 4.79 15.06 -14.68
CA LYS A 197 3.80 14.11 -15.16
C LYS A 197 2.78 13.81 -14.05
N LYS A 198 1.50 13.95 -14.37
CA LYS A 198 0.39 13.62 -13.46
C LYS A 198 0.24 12.11 -13.43
N THR A 199 0.63 11.49 -12.32
CA THR A 199 0.56 10.03 -12.15
C THR A 199 -0.21 9.60 -10.91
N TYR A 200 -0.85 10.53 -10.19
CA TYR A 200 -1.72 10.13 -9.09
C TYR A 200 -2.83 9.22 -9.61
N LEU A 201 -3.05 8.09 -8.95
CA LEU A 201 -4.06 7.14 -9.36
C LEU A 201 -5.44 7.78 -9.23
N HIS A 202 -6.21 7.74 -10.31
CA HIS A 202 -7.62 8.04 -10.28
C HIS A 202 -8.42 6.75 -10.47
N HIS A 203 -9.67 6.80 -10.02
CA HIS A 203 -10.69 5.82 -10.35
C HIS A 203 -12.02 6.55 -10.55
N ASN A 204 -12.75 6.20 -11.59
CA ASN A 204 -13.97 6.92 -12.00
C ASN A 204 -13.76 8.45 -12.11
N GLY A 205 -12.58 8.86 -12.62
CA GLY A 205 -12.21 10.26 -12.81
C GLY A 205 -11.75 11.00 -11.54
N LYS A 206 -11.75 10.36 -10.37
CA LYS A 206 -11.42 10.98 -9.08
C LYS A 206 -10.12 10.43 -8.49
N PRO A 207 -9.29 11.24 -7.80
CA PRO A 207 -8.09 10.73 -7.12
C PRO A 207 -8.46 9.69 -6.06
N VAL A 208 -7.68 8.60 -5.98
CA VAL A 208 -7.92 7.51 -5.02
C VAL A 208 -7.22 7.79 -3.70
N VAL A 209 -7.95 7.72 -2.59
CA VAL A 209 -7.40 7.73 -1.23
C VAL A 209 -7.84 6.46 -0.51
N ALA A 210 -6.89 5.71 0.03
CA ALA A 210 -7.18 4.47 0.73
C ALA A 210 -7.14 4.64 2.25
N ILE A 211 -7.99 3.89 2.98
CA ILE A 211 -8.03 3.81 4.44
C ILE A 211 -7.99 2.33 4.81
N TRP A 212 -6.89 1.88 5.39
CA TRP A 212 -6.68 0.48 5.77
C TRP A 212 -6.85 0.28 7.29
N GLY A 213 -7.36 -0.89 7.66
CA GLY A 213 -7.54 -1.29 9.06
C GLY A 213 -8.99 -1.25 9.54
N VAL A 214 -9.97 -1.16 8.64
CA VAL A 214 -11.38 -1.02 9.02
C VAL A 214 -12.01 -2.40 9.27
N GLY A 215 -12.42 -2.68 10.51
CA GLY A 215 -13.19 -3.88 10.85
C GLY A 215 -12.38 -5.06 11.39
N PHE A 216 -11.08 -4.89 11.65
CA PHE A 216 -10.26 -5.91 12.30
C PHE A 216 -10.51 -5.96 13.82
N PRO A 217 -10.64 -7.15 14.43
CA PRO A 217 -10.98 -7.31 15.85
C PRO A 217 -9.83 -7.01 16.81
N ASP A 218 -8.59 -7.03 16.33
CA ASP A 218 -7.36 -6.78 17.09
C ASP A 218 -7.04 -5.29 17.28
N ARG A 219 -7.90 -4.40 16.75
CA ARG A 219 -7.71 -2.95 16.84
C ARG A 219 -8.23 -2.41 18.17
N PRO A 220 -7.52 -1.46 18.81
CA PRO A 220 -7.94 -0.91 20.09
C PRO A 220 -9.15 0.01 19.99
N TYR A 221 -9.54 0.41 18.78
CA TYR A 221 -10.60 1.38 18.51
C TYR A 221 -11.89 0.72 18.02
N ASN A 222 -13.01 1.43 18.20
CA ASN A 222 -14.32 1.02 17.67
C ASN A 222 -14.65 1.85 16.42
N ILE A 223 -14.93 1.19 15.29
CA ILE A 223 -15.20 1.85 14.00
C ILE A 223 -16.35 2.87 14.04
N ARG A 224 -17.29 2.75 15.00
CA ARG A 224 -18.40 3.71 15.20
C ARG A 224 -17.95 5.02 15.85
N ASN A 225 -16.84 5.01 16.59
CA ASN A 225 -16.47 6.09 17.49
C ASN A 225 -15.23 6.87 17.03
N ILE A 226 -14.59 6.45 15.94
CA ILE A 226 -13.37 7.08 15.40
C ILE A 226 -13.66 8.13 14.33
N GLY A 227 -14.93 8.45 14.06
CA GLY A 227 -15.30 9.44 13.04
C GLY A 227 -15.04 8.99 11.60
N LEU A 228 -15.06 7.67 11.33
CA LEU A 228 -14.79 7.11 10.01
C LEU A 228 -15.80 7.60 8.95
N ASP A 229 -17.09 7.64 9.29
CA ASP A 229 -18.14 8.21 8.43
C ASP A 229 -17.85 9.66 8.02
N ARG A 230 -17.36 10.47 8.97
CA ARG A 230 -17.00 11.86 8.73
C ARG A 230 -15.80 11.97 7.80
N LEU A 231 -14.80 11.09 7.95
CA LEU A 231 -13.64 11.04 7.08
C LEU A 231 -14.01 10.65 5.65
N ILE A 232 -14.81 9.59 5.46
CA ILE A 232 -15.26 9.15 4.14
C ILE A 232 -16.02 10.28 3.45
N ASN A 233 -16.99 10.88 4.16
CA ASN A 233 -17.76 12.01 3.63
C ASN A 233 -16.88 13.23 3.29
N PHE A 234 -15.87 13.54 4.12
CA PHE A 234 -14.92 14.61 3.83
C PHE A 234 -14.12 14.34 2.55
N LEU A 235 -13.53 13.15 2.41
CA LEU A 235 -12.74 12.79 1.24
C LEU A 235 -13.58 12.77 -0.05
N GLN A 236 -14.86 12.38 0.03
CA GLN A 236 -15.73 12.33 -1.14
C GLN A 236 -16.37 13.69 -1.48
N ASN A 237 -16.79 14.46 -0.48
CA ASN A 237 -17.77 15.54 -0.67
C ASN A 237 -17.30 16.93 -0.18
N ASP A 238 -16.15 17.05 0.47
CA ASP A 238 -15.61 18.38 0.79
C ASP A 238 -15.34 19.17 -0.52
N PRO A 239 -15.81 20.43 -0.64
CA PRO A 239 -15.74 21.17 -1.90
C PRO A 239 -14.31 21.58 -2.30
N VAL A 240 -13.35 21.53 -1.38
CA VAL A 240 -11.97 21.99 -1.63
C VAL A 240 -10.99 20.83 -1.65
N TYR A 241 -11.10 19.94 -0.66
CA TYR A 241 -10.19 18.83 -0.42
C TYR A 241 -10.80 17.45 -0.71
N GLY A 242 -12.10 17.41 -1.00
CA GLY A 242 -12.82 16.19 -1.33
C GLY A 242 -12.92 15.99 -2.85
N GLY A 243 -13.89 15.20 -3.29
CA GLY A 243 -13.97 14.73 -4.67
C GLY A 243 -13.02 13.56 -4.96
N CYS A 244 -12.61 12.82 -3.92
CA CYS A 244 -11.82 11.61 -4.03
C CYS A 244 -12.70 10.37 -4.18
N THR A 245 -12.13 9.32 -4.76
CA THR A 245 -12.59 7.95 -4.61
C THR A 245 -11.96 7.35 -3.36
N VAL A 246 -12.77 6.75 -2.49
CA VAL A 246 -12.31 6.17 -1.22
C VAL A 246 -12.24 4.65 -1.33
N MET A 247 -11.07 4.09 -1.03
CA MET A 247 -10.85 2.64 -0.92
C MET A 247 -10.73 2.24 0.56
N LEU A 248 -11.43 1.19 0.99
CA LEU A 248 -11.32 0.66 2.35
C LEU A 248 -10.57 -0.69 2.39
N GLY A 249 -9.52 -0.75 3.21
CA GLY A 249 -8.82 -1.99 3.58
C GLY A 249 -9.49 -2.67 4.77
N VAL A 250 -10.03 -3.87 4.55
CA VAL A 250 -10.88 -4.62 5.49
C VAL A 250 -10.34 -6.04 5.73
N PRO A 251 -10.84 -6.78 6.75
CA PRO A 251 -10.53 -8.20 6.93
C PRO A 251 -10.86 -9.07 5.72
N THR A 252 -10.36 -10.31 5.68
CA THR A 252 -10.65 -11.24 4.58
C THR A 252 -12.11 -11.64 4.55
N PHE A 253 -12.68 -12.02 5.69
CA PHE A 253 -14.05 -12.53 5.76
C PHE A 253 -15.05 -11.42 6.10
N TRP A 254 -14.79 -10.21 5.62
CA TRP A 254 -15.63 -9.02 5.81
C TRP A 254 -17.06 -9.19 5.27
N ARG A 255 -17.22 -9.96 4.19
CA ARG A 255 -18.55 -10.17 3.57
C ARG A 255 -19.48 -10.95 4.49
N THR A 256 -18.96 -11.95 5.20
CA THR A 256 -19.74 -12.77 6.15
C THR A 256 -19.65 -12.28 7.60
N LEU A 257 -18.72 -11.36 7.92
CA LEU A 257 -18.48 -10.81 9.25
C LEU A 257 -17.98 -11.86 10.27
N GLU A 258 -17.12 -12.75 9.81
CA GLU A 258 -16.64 -13.91 10.58
C GLU A 258 -15.10 -13.94 10.67
N ALA A 259 -14.58 -14.89 11.45
CA ALA A 259 -13.15 -15.21 11.58
C ALA A 259 -12.26 -14.00 11.92
N ASP A 260 -11.62 -13.38 10.92
CA ASP A 260 -10.72 -12.24 11.12
C ASP A 260 -11.44 -10.88 11.07
N CYS A 261 -12.77 -10.89 11.03
CA CYS A 261 -13.62 -9.73 11.00
C CYS A 261 -14.43 -9.55 12.28
N ILE A 262 -14.69 -8.30 12.68
CA ILE A 262 -15.70 -8.01 13.69
C ILE A 262 -17.09 -8.48 13.20
N ASN A 263 -17.86 -9.07 14.11
CA ASN A 263 -19.26 -9.43 13.86
C ASN A 263 -20.18 -8.22 14.12
N ASP A 264 -19.98 -7.13 13.37
CA ASP A 264 -20.82 -5.92 13.44
C ASP A 264 -21.32 -5.53 12.03
N PRO A 265 -22.64 -5.64 11.75
CA PRO A 265 -23.22 -5.26 10.46
C PRO A 265 -22.98 -3.81 10.02
N TYR A 266 -22.61 -2.92 10.95
CA TYR A 266 -22.23 -1.55 10.59
C TYR A 266 -20.99 -1.49 9.70
N LEU A 267 -20.13 -2.51 9.70
CA LEU A 267 -19.04 -2.59 8.73
C LEU A 267 -19.56 -2.55 7.29
N HIS A 268 -20.63 -3.29 6.97
CA HIS A 268 -21.25 -3.24 5.64
C HIS A 268 -21.83 -1.86 5.33
N THR A 269 -22.44 -1.18 6.32
CA THR A 269 -22.92 0.20 6.15
C THR A 269 -21.78 1.17 5.80
N VAL A 270 -20.61 0.99 6.39
CA VAL A 270 -19.41 1.78 6.09
C VAL A 270 -18.86 1.44 4.70
N ILE A 271 -18.76 0.15 4.35
CA ILE A 271 -18.25 -0.30 3.04
C ILE A 271 -19.11 0.25 1.89
N LYS A 272 -20.44 0.24 2.03
CA LYS A 272 -21.36 0.79 1.01
C LYS A 272 -21.25 2.30 0.79
N LYS A 273 -20.56 3.03 1.67
CA LYS A 273 -20.26 4.47 1.50
C LYS A 273 -18.94 4.69 0.75
N ALA A 274 -18.07 3.69 0.70
CA ALA A 274 -16.83 3.76 -0.04
C ALA A 274 -17.06 3.38 -1.51
N ASP A 275 -16.05 3.63 -2.34
CA ASP A 275 -16.08 3.34 -3.77
C ASP A 275 -15.41 1.99 -4.09
N ILE A 276 -14.40 1.61 -3.30
CA ILE A 276 -13.59 0.40 -3.51
C ILE A 276 -13.39 -0.33 -2.17
N VAL A 277 -13.43 -1.66 -2.16
CA VAL A 277 -13.06 -2.49 -1.01
C VAL A 277 -11.88 -3.42 -1.33
N LEU A 278 -10.92 -3.46 -0.41
CA LEU A 278 -9.69 -4.25 -0.43
C LEU A 278 -9.65 -5.20 0.77
N PRO A 279 -10.03 -6.48 0.65
CA PRO A 279 -9.82 -7.46 1.71
C PRO A 279 -8.33 -7.81 1.87
N TRP A 280 -7.84 -7.81 3.11
CA TRP A 280 -6.47 -8.22 3.43
C TRP A 280 -6.36 -9.73 3.59
N THR A 281 -6.00 -10.42 2.51
CA THR A 281 -5.92 -11.89 2.40
C THR A 281 -4.58 -12.49 2.83
N VAL A 282 -3.59 -11.66 3.17
CA VAL A 282 -2.28 -12.13 3.63
C VAL A 282 -2.46 -13.02 4.85
N GLN A 283 -1.74 -14.14 4.88
CA GLN A 283 -1.85 -15.20 5.90
C GLN A 283 -3.15 -16.02 5.89
N ARG A 284 -4.09 -15.83 4.94
CA ARG A 284 -5.32 -16.64 4.87
C ARG A 284 -5.25 -17.81 3.92
N PHE A 285 -4.34 -17.75 2.96
CA PHE A 285 -4.13 -18.78 1.95
C PHE A 285 -2.67 -19.23 1.95
N SER A 286 -2.44 -20.51 1.69
CA SER A 286 -1.13 -21.16 1.66
C SER A 286 -1.12 -22.32 0.67
N PRO A 287 -0.02 -22.50 -0.10
CA PRO A 287 0.09 -23.63 -1.01
C PRO A 287 0.30 -24.98 -0.29
N LEU A 288 0.37 -24.96 1.05
CA LEU A 288 0.46 -26.15 1.88
C LEU A 288 -0.90 -26.77 2.18
N LEU A 289 -2.00 -26.07 1.90
CA LEU A 289 -3.36 -26.53 2.13
C LEU A 289 -3.97 -27.10 0.85
N HIS A 290 -4.80 -28.14 0.99
CA HIS A 290 -5.49 -28.76 -0.13
C HIS A 290 -6.59 -27.84 -0.69
N ASN A 291 -6.67 -27.74 -2.02
CA ASN A 291 -7.67 -26.94 -2.76
C ASN A 291 -7.75 -25.46 -2.37
N ASP A 292 -6.66 -24.90 -1.87
CA ASP A 292 -6.70 -23.56 -1.29
C ASP A 292 -6.92 -22.46 -2.35
N MET A 293 -6.52 -22.72 -3.61
CA MET A 293 -6.84 -21.83 -4.73
C MET A 293 -8.30 -21.94 -5.19
N ASP A 294 -8.97 -23.07 -4.99
CA ASP A 294 -10.42 -23.14 -5.21
C ASP A 294 -11.15 -22.31 -4.14
N ARG A 295 -10.72 -22.40 -2.87
CA ARG A 295 -11.24 -21.54 -1.80
C ARG A 295 -11.00 -20.06 -2.07
N PHE A 296 -9.81 -19.70 -2.55
CA PHE A 296 -9.50 -18.32 -2.92
C PHE A 296 -10.37 -17.85 -4.09
N ARG A 297 -10.54 -18.67 -5.14
CA ARG A 297 -11.43 -18.37 -6.27
C ARG A 297 -12.86 -18.10 -5.78
N ASP A 298 -13.41 -19.01 -5.00
CA ASP A 298 -14.80 -18.94 -4.56
C ASP A 298 -15.02 -17.74 -3.64
N LEU A 299 -14.04 -17.41 -2.77
CA LEU A 299 -14.06 -16.17 -1.98
C LEU A 299 -14.14 -14.94 -2.89
N VAL A 300 -13.25 -14.83 -3.89
CA VAL A 300 -13.20 -13.67 -4.80
C VAL A 300 -14.49 -13.55 -5.63
N ILE A 301 -15.05 -14.65 -6.13
CA ILE A 301 -16.30 -14.65 -6.89
C ILE A 301 -17.45 -14.09 -6.06
N GLU A 302 -17.60 -14.57 -4.83
CA GLU A 302 -18.70 -14.17 -3.94
C GLU A 302 -18.53 -12.73 -3.44
N ASP A 303 -17.30 -12.30 -3.18
CA ASP A 303 -17.01 -10.91 -2.81
C ASP A 303 -17.30 -9.95 -3.98
N ILE A 304 -16.87 -10.28 -5.20
CA ILE A 304 -17.21 -9.50 -6.41
C ILE A 304 -18.73 -9.42 -6.59
N ARG A 305 -19.47 -10.52 -6.35
CA ARG A 305 -20.93 -10.50 -6.46
C ARG A 305 -21.56 -9.53 -5.47
N TRP A 306 -21.18 -9.61 -4.19
CA TRP A 306 -21.66 -8.69 -3.17
C TRP A 306 -21.33 -7.23 -3.54
N CYS A 307 -20.11 -6.98 -4.02
CA CYS A 307 -19.66 -5.66 -4.43
C CYS A 307 -20.52 -5.09 -5.57
N LYS A 308 -20.80 -5.89 -6.60
CA LYS A 308 -21.70 -5.51 -7.70
C LYS A 308 -23.12 -5.19 -7.24
N GLU A 309 -23.68 -5.99 -6.34
CA GLU A 309 -25.03 -5.77 -5.78
C GLU A 309 -25.13 -4.49 -4.93
N ASN A 310 -24.00 -3.98 -4.44
CA ASN A 310 -23.94 -2.84 -3.53
C ASN A 310 -23.24 -1.61 -4.13
N GLY A 311 -22.86 -1.64 -5.40
CA GLY A 311 -22.24 -0.50 -6.10
C GLY A 311 -20.83 -0.14 -5.61
N VAL A 312 -20.09 -1.11 -5.09
CA VAL A 312 -18.69 -0.97 -4.64
C VAL A 312 -17.81 -1.76 -5.59
N ASP A 313 -16.64 -1.25 -5.95
CA ASP A 313 -15.66 -2.00 -6.73
C ASP A 313 -14.76 -2.87 -5.84
N TYR A 314 -14.28 -4.01 -6.34
CA TYR A 314 -13.53 -4.99 -5.57
C TYR A 314 -12.08 -5.11 -6.07
N VAL A 315 -11.12 -5.13 -5.13
CA VAL A 315 -9.71 -5.39 -5.43
C VAL A 315 -9.16 -6.48 -4.50
N PRO A 316 -8.91 -7.71 -4.98
CA PRO A 316 -8.28 -8.74 -4.16
C PRO A 316 -6.83 -8.39 -3.84
N ALA A 317 -6.40 -8.73 -2.63
CA ALA A 317 -4.99 -8.76 -2.26
C ALA A 317 -4.36 -10.11 -2.61
N VAL A 318 -3.09 -10.07 -3.03
CA VAL A 318 -2.24 -11.25 -3.28
C VAL A 318 -0.85 -11.03 -2.69
N THR A 319 -0.13 -12.10 -2.37
CA THR A 319 1.22 -12.03 -1.79
C THR A 319 2.15 -13.10 -2.39
N PRO A 320 3.46 -12.86 -2.54
CA PRO A 320 4.38 -13.88 -3.02
C PRO A 320 4.56 -15.06 -2.04
N GLY A 321 4.29 -14.84 -0.75
CA GLY A 321 4.46 -15.76 0.36
C GLY A 321 4.58 -14.97 1.66
N PHE A 322 4.93 -15.62 2.76
CA PHE A 322 4.95 -14.97 4.08
C PHE A 322 5.97 -15.64 5.01
N SER A 323 6.77 -14.82 5.70
CA SER A 323 7.75 -15.25 6.68
C SER A 323 8.04 -14.12 7.66
N TRP A 324 7.90 -14.36 8.95
CA TRP A 324 8.11 -13.38 10.02
C TRP A 324 8.67 -14.06 11.28
N HIS A 325 9.46 -15.12 11.08
CA HIS A 325 10.05 -15.92 12.14
C HIS A 325 10.83 -15.03 13.12
N ASN A 326 11.67 -14.13 12.62
CA ASN A 326 12.49 -13.27 13.47
C ASN A 326 11.64 -12.29 14.28
N LEU A 327 10.67 -11.63 13.66
CA LEU A 327 9.73 -10.75 14.35
C LEU A 327 8.89 -11.50 15.39
N SER A 328 8.36 -12.68 15.03
CA SER A 328 7.51 -13.48 15.93
C SER A 328 8.23 -13.92 17.21
N LYS A 329 9.56 -14.14 17.18
CA LYS A 329 10.34 -14.41 18.40
C LYS A 329 10.32 -13.26 19.39
N LEU A 330 10.16 -12.04 18.91
CA LEU A 330 10.15 -10.82 19.74
C LEU A 330 8.74 -10.47 20.19
N GLU A 331 7.76 -10.56 19.30
CA GLU A 331 6.37 -10.16 19.59
C GLU A 331 5.54 -11.27 20.25
N PHE A 332 5.82 -12.52 19.90
CA PHE A 332 5.07 -13.71 20.33
C PHE A 332 6.03 -14.80 20.82
N PRO A 333 6.75 -14.59 21.94
CA PRO A 333 7.77 -15.52 22.42
C PRO A 333 7.22 -16.94 22.69
N ASP A 334 5.92 -17.07 22.97
CA ASP A 334 5.23 -18.34 23.20
C ASP A 334 4.64 -18.97 21.92
N ASP A 335 4.71 -18.29 20.78
CA ASP A 335 4.12 -18.70 19.50
C ASP A 335 5.02 -18.32 18.32
N VAL A 336 6.27 -18.80 18.38
CA VAL A 336 7.28 -18.55 17.35
C VAL A 336 6.88 -19.23 16.04
N LYS A 337 6.85 -18.45 14.97
CA LYS A 337 6.35 -18.88 13.67
C LYS A 337 7.46 -19.47 12.82
N PRO A 338 7.20 -20.47 11.97
CA PRO A 338 8.23 -21.08 11.14
C PRO A 338 8.71 -20.09 10.06
N VAL A 339 10.00 -20.21 9.70
CA VAL A 339 10.56 -19.53 8.52
C VAL A 339 9.84 -20.06 7.28
N GLY A 340 9.43 -19.17 6.38
CA GLY A 340 8.63 -19.53 5.21
C GLY A 340 7.26 -20.09 5.58
N SER A 341 6.60 -19.52 6.61
CA SER A 341 5.25 -19.89 7.06
C SER A 341 4.25 -20.08 5.91
N ILE A 342 4.38 -19.26 4.85
CA ILE A 342 3.75 -19.50 3.55
C ILE A 342 4.85 -19.51 2.49
N PRO A 343 5.26 -20.68 1.98
CA PRO A 343 6.40 -20.78 1.08
C PRO A 343 6.05 -20.19 -0.29
N ARG A 344 7.00 -19.48 -0.90
CA ARG A 344 6.79 -18.84 -2.21
C ARG A 344 6.79 -19.86 -3.37
N GLN A 345 7.45 -21.00 -3.17
CA GLN A 345 7.54 -22.12 -4.11
C GLN A 345 8.03 -21.71 -5.51
N GLY A 346 9.10 -20.91 -5.55
CA GLY A 346 9.68 -20.36 -6.78
C GLY A 346 8.75 -19.39 -7.49
N GLY A 347 7.76 -18.83 -6.79
CA GLY A 347 6.73 -17.95 -7.36
C GLY A 347 5.45 -18.66 -7.80
N ARG A 348 5.37 -19.99 -7.69
CA ARG A 348 4.16 -20.74 -8.06
C ARG A 348 2.93 -20.28 -7.29
N PHE A 349 3.06 -20.12 -5.97
CA PHE A 349 1.95 -19.67 -5.12
C PHE A 349 1.47 -18.26 -5.51
N TYR A 350 2.42 -17.36 -5.80
CA TYR A 350 2.12 -16.01 -6.24
C TYR A 350 1.36 -16.00 -7.57
N TRP A 351 1.87 -16.74 -8.56
CA TRP A 351 1.26 -16.84 -9.89
C TRP A 351 -0.14 -17.47 -9.85
N GLN A 352 -0.34 -18.46 -8.99
CA GLN A 352 -1.65 -19.08 -8.79
C GLN A 352 -2.67 -18.10 -8.23
N GLN A 353 -2.32 -17.30 -7.22
CA GLN A 353 -3.22 -16.25 -6.72
C GLN A 353 -3.55 -15.23 -7.81
N LEU A 354 -2.54 -14.71 -8.53
CA LEU A 354 -2.73 -13.74 -9.60
C LEU A 354 -3.67 -14.25 -10.71
N SER A 355 -3.38 -15.42 -11.26
CA SER A 355 -4.20 -16.03 -12.32
C SER A 355 -5.60 -16.42 -11.84
N THR A 356 -5.74 -16.88 -10.59
CA THR A 356 -7.03 -17.23 -10.00
C THR A 356 -7.91 -16.01 -9.76
N ALA A 357 -7.35 -14.91 -9.24
CA ALA A 357 -8.06 -13.66 -9.05
C ALA A 357 -8.59 -13.11 -10.38
N MET A 358 -7.77 -13.12 -11.43
CA MET A 358 -8.18 -12.70 -12.78
C MET A 358 -9.25 -13.62 -13.37
N LEU A 359 -9.12 -14.95 -13.21
CA LEU A 359 -10.16 -15.90 -13.64
C LEU A 359 -11.49 -15.65 -12.92
N ALA A 360 -11.45 -15.35 -11.63
CA ALA A 360 -12.63 -15.04 -10.82
C ALA A 360 -13.29 -13.69 -11.19
N GLY A 361 -12.65 -12.90 -12.07
CA GLY A 361 -13.20 -11.66 -12.61
C GLY A 361 -12.65 -10.39 -11.99
N ALA A 362 -11.53 -10.45 -11.26
CA ALA A 362 -10.87 -9.25 -10.74
C ALA A 362 -10.34 -8.38 -11.88
N GLU A 363 -10.67 -7.08 -11.84
CA GLU A 363 -10.19 -6.07 -12.80
C GLU A 363 -9.06 -5.20 -12.24
N MET A 364 -8.78 -5.32 -10.94
CA MET A 364 -7.75 -4.59 -10.18
C MET A 364 -7.08 -5.61 -9.27
N ILE A 365 -5.79 -5.46 -8.97
CA ILE A 365 -5.11 -6.34 -8.01
C ILE A 365 -4.21 -5.51 -7.10
N TYR A 366 -4.28 -5.78 -5.80
CA TYR A 366 -3.34 -5.25 -4.82
C TYR A 366 -2.29 -6.29 -4.46
N VAL A 367 -1.02 -5.92 -4.50
CA VAL A 367 0.10 -6.78 -4.08
C VAL A 367 0.56 -6.34 -2.69
N ALA A 368 0.45 -7.25 -1.73
CA ALA A 368 1.06 -7.13 -0.42
C ALA A 368 2.37 -7.91 -0.41
N MET A 369 3.55 -7.28 -0.51
CA MET A 369 3.84 -5.83 -0.57
C MET A 369 5.05 -5.56 -1.48
N PHE A 370 5.35 -4.29 -1.77
CA PHE A 370 6.56 -3.93 -2.52
C PHE A 370 7.84 -4.18 -1.70
N ASP A 371 7.93 -3.63 -0.49
CA ASP A 371 9.19 -3.52 0.29
C ASP A 371 9.17 -4.20 1.67
N GLU A 372 8.09 -4.87 2.09
CA GLU A 372 7.93 -5.44 3.44
C GLU A 372 8.74 -6.75 3.63
N VAL A 373 10.01 -6.60 4.03
CA VAL A 373 10.96 -7.72 4.23
C VAL A 373 10.89 -8.38 5.61
N ASP A 374 10.26 -7.72 6.57
CA ASP A 374 9.96 -8.23 7.92
C ASP A 374 8.88 -9.30 7.93
N GLU A 375 7.87 -9.16 7.09
CA GLU A 375 6.84 -10.19 6.87
C GLU A 375 7.12 -11.08 5.65
N GLY A 376 8.26 -10.87 4.98
CA GLY A 376 8.69 -11.70 3.84
C GLY A 376 7.70 -11.65 2.68
N THR A 377 6.90 -10.59 2.57
CA THR A 377 5.91 -10.36 1.50
C THR A 377 6.45 -9.49 0.37
N ALA A 378 7.64 -8.91 0.52
CA ALA A 378 8.28 -8.04 -0.46
C ALA A 378 8.42 -8.69 -1.86
N ILE A 379 8.02 -7.94 -2.90
CA ILE A 379 8.24 -8.29 -4.31
C ILE A 379 9.48 -7.60 -4.91
N PHE A 380 10.04 -6.56 -4.28
CA PHE A 380 11.27 -5.93 -4.74
C PHE A 380 12.49 -6.88 -4.65
N LYS A 381 13.67 -6.41 -5.05
CA LYS A 381 14.85 -7.28 -5.14
C LYS A 381 15.32 -7.76 -3.77
N CYS A 382 15.20 -9.06 -3.52
CA CYS A 382 15.73 -9.76 -2.35
C CYS A 382 16.69 -10.86 -2.79
N THR A 383 17.68 -11.21 -1.97
CA THR A 383 18.71 -12.19 -2.34
C THR A 383 18.73 -13.41 -1.41
N GLY A 384 19.02 -14.58 -1.98
CA GLY A 384 19.36 -15.78 -1.23
C GLY A 384 20.81 -15.79 -0.70
N ASP A 385 21.68 -14.90 -1.17
CA ASP A 385 22.99 -14.62 -0.54
C ASP A 385 22.78 -13.73 0.70
N HIS A 386 22.03 -14.25 1.66
CA HIS A 386 21.77 -13.58 2.93
C HIS A 386 22.88 -13.93 3.95
N PRO A 387 22.97 -13.18 5.06
CA PRO A 387 23.94 -13.48 6.11
C PRO A 387 23.68 -14.81 6.81
N VAL A 388 24.73 -15.38 7.39
CA VAL A 388 24.63 -16.60 8.20
C VAL A 388 24.51 -16.25 9.69
N SER A 389 23.65 -16.96 10.40
CA SER A 389 23.44 -16.78 11.84
C SER A 389 22.87 -18.06 12.48
N ASP A 390 23.33 -18.35 13.70
CA ASP A 390 22.77 -19.44 14.49
C ASP A 390 21.38 -19.08 15.04
N VAL A 391 21.10 -17.78 15.24
CA VAL A 391 19.89 -17.26 15.88
C VAL A 391 18.91 -16.65 14.87
N ALA A 392 19.36 -15.73 14.02
CA ALA A 392 18.51 -15.12 12.99
C ALA A 392 18.36 -16.08 11.81
N LYS A 393 17.17 -16.13 11.21
CA LYS A 393 16.87 -17.00 10.07
C LYS A 393 16.32 -16.20 8.91
N PHE A 394 16.71 -16.54 7.69
CA PHE A 394 16.29 -15.84 6.49
C PHE A 394 15.76 -16.83 5.45
N ILE A 395 14.85 -16.37 4.59
CA ILE A 395 14.43 -17.11 3.40
C ILE A 395 15.47 -16.95 2.28
N ASP A 396 15.67 -18.00 1.50
CA ASP A 396 16.67 -18.07 0.43
C ASP A 396 16.12 -17.68 -0.96
N MET A 397 14.90 -17.12 -0.98
CA MET A 397 14.16 -16.77 -2.19
C MET A 397 13.90 -17.96 -3.14
N ASP A 398 13.86 -19.20 -2.61
CA ASP A 398 13.71 -20.45 -3.37
C ASP A 398 14.76 -20.59 -4.50
N GLY A 399 15.96 -20.03 -4.30
CA GLY A 399 17.04 -20.00 -5.30
C GLY A 399 16.72 -19.19 -6.55
N GLN A 400 15.68 -18.36 -6.54
CA GLN A 400 15.30 -17.53 -7.70
C GLN A 400 16.18 -16.28 -7.82
N PRO A 401 16.30 -15.70 -9.03
CA PRO A 401 16.92 -14.38 -9.22
C PRO A 401 16.28 -13.31 -8.32
N SER A 402 17.06 -12.31 -7.91
CA SER A 402 16.57 -11.33 -6.92
C SER A 402 15.36 -10.54 -7.38
N ASP A 403 15.26 -10.30 -8.69
CA ASP A 403 14.18 -9.59 -9.35
C ASP A 403 12.99 -10.48 -9.79
N HIS A 404 12.96 -11.75 -9.39
CA HIS A 404 11.97 -12.74 -9.84
C HIS A 404 10.53 -12.27 -9.65
N TYR A 405 10.22 -11.73 -8.48
CA TYR A 405 8.86 -11.32 -8.12
C TYR A 405 8.44 -10.02 -8.81
N LEU A 406 9.35 -9.06 -9.02
CA LEU A 406 9.09 -7.89 -9.86
C LEU A 406 8.68 -8.31 -11.29
N TRP A 407 9.43 -9.24 -11.88
CA TRP A 407 9.14 -9.75 -13.23
C TRP A 407 7.79 -10.48 -13.30
N LEU A 408 7.47 -11.35 -12.33
CA LEU A 408 6.17 -12.02 -12.29
C LEU A 408 5.01 -11.03 -12.16
N THR A 409 5.17 -9.98 -11.35
CA THR A 409 4.18 -8.90 -11.23
C THR A 409 3.97 -8.20 -12.58
N GLY A 410 5.05 -7.90 -13.30
CA GLY A 410 5.00 -7.32 -14.65
C GLY A 410 4.26 -8.18 -15.67
N GLU A 411 4.59 -9.46 -15.74
CA GLU A 411 3.92 -10.40 -16.65
C GLU A 411 2.43 -10.53 -16.32
N ALA A 412 2.07 -10.57 -15.03
CA ALA A 412 0.69 -10.57 -14.60
C ALA A 412 -0.04 -9.26 -14.95
N ALA A 413 0.64 -8.11 -14.85
CA ALA A 413 0.06 -6.82 -15.22
C ALA A 413 -0.31 -6.78 -16.72
N ARG A 414 0.53 -7.38 -17.58
CA ARG A 414 0.23 -7.58 -19.00
C ARG A 414 -1.00 -8.49 -19.21
N MET A 415 -1.16 -9.55 -18.40
CA MET A 415 -2.37 -10.38 -18.44
C MET A 415 -3.62 -9.58 -18.04
N LEU A 416 -3.54 -8.79 -16.96
CA LEU A 416 -4.67 -8.00 -16.46
C LEU A 416 -5.15 -6.96 -17.50
N ARG A 417 -4.20 -6.32 -18.20
CA ARG A 417 -4.48 -5.40 -19.33
C ARG A 417 -4.86 -6.11 -20.63
N LYS A 418 -4.91 -7.44 -20.64
CA LYS A 418 -5.23 -8.27 -21.81
C LYS A 418 -4.24 -8.09 -22.98
N GLU A 419 -3.01 -7.66 -22.70
CA GLU A 419 -1.92 -7.58 -23.68
C GLU A 419 -1.40 -8.97 -24.03
N ILE A 420 -1.55 -9.92 -23.11
CA ILE A 420 -1.30 -11.35 -23.30
C ILE A 420 -2.47 -12.17 -22.74
N PRO A 421 -2.68 -13.41 -23.21
CA PRO A 421 -3.74 -14.28 -22.67
C PRO A 421 -3.51 -14.64 -21.20
N LEU A 422 -4.60 -14.78 -20.45
CA LEU A 422 -4.57 -15.37 -19.11
C LEU A 422 -4.04 -16.81 -19.18
N THR A 423 -3.02 -17.13 -18.39
CA THR A 423 -2.45 -18.48 -18.27
C THR A 423 -2.22 -18.85 -16.80
N PHE A 424 -2.60 -20.07 -16.44
CA PHE A 424 -2.30 -20.66 -15.13
C PHE A 424 -0.89 -21.22 -15.03
N LYS A 425 -0.26 -21.51 -16.18
CA LYS A 425 1.13 -21.92 -16.21
C LYS A 425 2.02 -20.69 -15.98
N MET A 426 2.80 -20.72 -14.90
CA MET A 426 3.76 -19.67 -14.59
C MET A 426 4.74 -19.49 -15.76
N PRO A 427 5.02 -18.25 -16.20
CA PRO A 427 5.99 -18.01 -17.25
C PRO A 427 7.38 -18.48 -16.80
N VAL A 428 8.25 -18.74 -17.78
CA VAL A 428 9.64 -19.12 -17.56
C VAL A 428 10.53 -18.08 -18.24
N ARG A 429 11.53 -17.55 -17.54
CA ARG A 429 12.52 -16.65 -18.12
C ARG A 429 13.34 -17.40 -19.16
N LYS A 430 13.48 -16.80 -20.34
CA LYS A 430 14.29 -17.35 -21.43
C LYS A 430 15.72 -16.85 -21.34
#